data_AF-A0A2Z5YS06-F1
#
_entry.id   AF-A0A2Z5YS06-F1
#
_cell.length_a   1.000
_cell.length_b   1.000
_cell.length_c   1.000
_cell.angle_alpha   90.00
_cell.angle_beta   90.00
_cell.angle_gamma   90.00
#
_symmetry.space_group_name_H-M   'P 1'
#
loop_
_entity.id
_entity.type
_entity.pdbx_description
1 polymer ?
#
loop_
_entity_poly.entity_id
_entity_poly.type
_entity_poly.pdbx_seq_one_letter_code
_entity_poly.pdbx_strand_id
1 'polypeptide(L)'
;MLPAEGRERLVDGPYVRLDWIDGAPSPAVAASYADAPLLVIPREGEAMVAGETVTPSQCALAPHLSDITFAPEGTCLIAQPCGGER
;
A
#
# COMPACT_ATOMS: atom_id res chain seq x y z
N MET A 1 18.45 2.54 -3.75
CA MET A 1 18.08 3.36 -2.58
C MET A 1 16.70 3.90 -2.87
N LEU A 2 15.74 3.71 -1.96
CA LEU A 2 14.47 4.43 -2.03
C LEU A 2 14.69 5.84 -1.43
N PRO A 3 13.86 6.84 -1.76
CA PRO A 3 13.97 8.20 -1.22
C PRO A 3 13.93 8.23 0.32
N ALA A 4 14.26 9.37 0.93
CA ALA A 4 14.26 9.50 2.39
C ALA A 4 12.85 9.60 3.01
N GLU A 5 11.86 10.01 2.20
CA GLU A 5 10.48 10.30 2.57
C GLU A 5 9.61 9.99 1.35
N GLY A 6 8.32 9.66 1.50
CA GLY A 6 7.40 10.00 0.41
C GLY A 6 6.19 9.12 0.16
N ARG A 7 5.09 9.84 -0.10
CA ARG A 7 3.96 9.55 -0.98
C ARG A 7 4.38 9.54 -2.45
N GLU A 8 5.08 8.50 -2.89
CA GLU A 8 5.62 8.41 -4.25
C GLU A 8 5.24 7.09 -4.95
N ARG A 9 4.94 7.21 -6.25
CA ARG A 9 4.84 6.07 -7.15
C ARG A 9 6.24 5.56 -7.46
N LEU A 10 6.58 4.38 -6.93
CA LEU A 10 7.86 3.73 -7.20
C LEU A 10 7.84 2.94 -8.50
N VAL A 11 6.70 2.33 -8.83
CA VAL A 11 6.50 1.57 -10.06
C VAL A 11 5.10 1.86 -10.59
N ASP A 12 5.01 2.28 -11.85
CA ASP A 12 3.76 2.30 -12.63
C ASP A 12 4.00 1.47 -13.89
N GLY A 13 3.94 0.14 -13.71
CA GLY A 13 4.32 -0.82 -14.73
C GLY A 13 3.12 -1.57 -15.30
N PRO A 14 3.31 -2.29 -16.41
CA PRO A 14 2.23 -3.05 -17.05
C PRO A 14 1.73 -4.24 -16.20
N TYR A 15 2.55 -4.73 -15.27
CA TYR A 15 2.23 -5.90 -14.45
C TYR A 15 1.88 -5.54 -13.02
N VAL A 16 2.54 -4.54 -12.47
CA VAL A 16 2.42 -4.16 -11.07
C VAL A 16 2.57 -2.65 -10.94
N ARG A 17 1.82 -2.10 -10.00
CA ARG A 17 2.08 -0.79 -9.44
C ARG A 17 2.50 -0.91 -7.99
N LEU A 18 3.35 0.02 -7.58
CA LEU A 18 3.90 0.10 -6.24
C LEU A 18 3.99 1.56 -5.85
N ASP A 19 3.40 1.90 -4.72
CA ASP A 19 3.52 3.22 -4.10
C ASP A 19 4.10 3.07 -2.70
N TRP A 20 4.96 4.00 -2.33
CA TRP A 20 5.31 4.29 -0.94
C TRP A 20 4.36 5.40 -0.48
N ILE A 21 3.72 5.21 0.67
CA ILE A 21 2.89 6.20 1.33
C ILE A 21 3.37 6.49 2.75
N ASP A 22 3.24 7.76 3.13
CA ASP A 22 3.39 8.24 4.51
C ASP A 22 2.00 8.46 5.11
N GLY A 23 1.73 7.75 6.20
CA GLY A 23 0.43 7.62 6.81
C GLY A 23 -0.61 7.07 5.85
N ALA A 24 -1.68 7.83 5.64
CA ALA A 24 -2.73 7.47 4.69
C ALA A 24 -2.39 7.87 3.24
N PRO A 25 -2.85 7.09 2.24
CA PRO A 25 -2.69 7.43 0.83
C PRO A 25 -3.42 8.75 0.50
N SER A 26 -2.85 9.53 -0.42
CA SER A 26 -3.54 10.70 -0.96
C SER A 26 -4.74 10.27 -1.83
N PRO A 27 -5.72 11.15 -2.09
CA PRO A 27 -6.84 10.81 -2.96
C PRO A 27 -6.42 10.34 -4.36
N ALA A 28 -5.32 10.88 -4.90
CA ALA A 28 -4.79 10.47 -6.21
C ALA A 28 -4.18 9.06 -6.18
N VAL A 29 -3.46 8.72 -5.11
CA VAL A 29 -2.97 7.35 -4.89
C VAL A 29 -4.17 6.42 -4.70
N ALA A 30 -5.11 6.76 -3.83
CA ALA A 30 -6.28 5.94 -3.56
C ALA A 30 -7.10 5.62 -4.83
N ALA A 31 -7.34 6.63 -5.67
CA ALA A 31 -8.04 6.45 -6.94
C ALA A 31 -7.31 5.48 -7.90
N SER A 32 -5.99 5.34 -7.76
CA SER A 32 -5.21 4.39 -8.58
C SER A 32 -5.37 2.93 -8.13
N TYR A 33 -5.73 2.66 -6.88
CA TYR A 33 -5.84 1.28 -6.37
C TYR A 33 -7.24 0.69 -6.57
N ALA A 34 -8.23 1.50 -6.97
CA ALA A 34 -9.61 1.08 -7.24
C ALA A 34 -10.17 0.14 -6.15
N ASP A 35 -11.20 -0.64 -6.47
CA ASP A 35 -11.76 -1.67 -5.58
C ASP A 35 -11.13 -3.05 -5.86
N ALA A 36 -9.81 -3.13 -6.02
CA ALA A 36 -9.10 -4.38 -6.29
C ALA A 36 -8.09 -4.73 -5.18
N PRO A 37 -7.79 -6.03 -4.96
CA PRO A 37 -6.87 -6.46 -3.92
C PRO A 37 -5.48 -5.86 -4.06
N LEU A 38 -4.83 -5.63 -2.93
CA LEU A 38 -3.51 -5.04 -2.83
C LEU A 38 -2.70 -5.66 -1.69
N LEU A 39 -1.39 -5.78 -1.92
CA LEU A 39 -0.43 -6.18 -0.90
C LEU A 39 -0.04 -4.96 -0.08
N VAL A 40 -0.04 -5.11 1.24
CA VAL A 40 0.30 -4.09 2.23
C VAL A 40 1.57 -4.52 2.96
N ILE A 41 2.59 -3.68 2.96
CA ILE A 41 3.89 -3.95 3.61
C ILE A 41 4.25 -2.73 4.47
N PRO A 42 3.92 -2.74 5.77
CA PRO A 42 4.35 -1.70 6.69
C PRO A 42 5.87 -1.62 6.75
N ARG A 43 6.41 -0.41 6.85
CA ARG A 43 7.85 -0.16 7.02
C ARG A 43 8.15 0.50 8.36
N GLU A 44 7.30 1.42 8.76
CA GLU A 44 7.32 2.07 10.08
C GLU A 44 5.89 2.18 10.59
N GLY A 45 5.69 1.97 11.90
CA GLY A 45 4.35 1.83 12.46
C GLY A 45 3.65 0.54 12.03
N GLU A 46 2.37 0.43 12.39
CA GLU A 46 1.53 -0.73 12.08
C GLU A 46 0.43 -0.35 11.10
N ALA A 47 0.02 -1.30 10.26
CA ALA A 47 -1.21 -1.20 9.49
C ALA A 47 -2.24 -2.18 10.07
N MET A 48 -3.51 -1.79 10.09
CA MET A 48 -4.60 -2.72 10.40
C MET A 48 -5.29 -3.09 9.09
N VAL A 49 -5.31 -4.38 8.76
CA VAL A 49 -5.92 -4.91 7.52
C VAL A 49 -7.04 -5.85 7.92
N ALA A 50 -8.28 -5.53 7.52
CA ALA A 50 -9.47 -6.33 7.86
C ALA A 50 -9.60 -6.67 9.37
N GLY A 51 -9.13 -5.77 10.25
CA GLY A 51 -9.16 -5.93 11.71
C GLY A 51 -7.94 -6.64 12.31
N GLU A 52 -6.97 -7.07 11.50
CA GLU A 52 -5.72 -7.68 11.96
C GLU A 52 -4.56 -6.68 11.91
N THR A 53 -3.74 -6.66 12.96
CA THR A 53 -2.52 -5.85 13.01
C THR A 53 -1.40 -6.49 12.18
N VAL A 54 -0.82 -5.70 11.28
CA VAL A 54 0.32 -6.04 10.44
C VAL A 54 1.51 -5.17 10.83
N THR A 55 2.61 -5.81 11.22
CA THR A 55 3.83 -5.13 11.69
C THR A 55 4.88 -4.99 10.57
N PRO A 56 5.95 -4.19 10.74
CA PRO A 56 6.99 -4.00 9.71
C PRO A 56 7.78 -5.24 9.25
N SER A 57 7.61 -6.39 9.91
CA SER A 57 8.19 -7.68 9.50
C SER A 57 7.23 -8.56 8.70
N GLN A 58 6.00 -8.07 8.47
CA GLN A 58 4.91 -8.82 7.88
C GLN A 58 4.40 -8.14 6.62
N CYS A 59 3.59 -8.88 5.88
CA CYS A 59 2.76 -8.35 4.82
C CYS A 59 1.38 -8.97 4.90
N ALA A 60 0.38 -8.26 4.37
CA ALA A 60 -0.99 -8.73 4.30
C ALA A 60 -1.60 -8.41 2.94
N LEU A 61 -2.52 -9.27 2.51
CA LEU A 61 -3.36 -9.01 1.36
C LEU A 61 -4.66 -8.36 1.86
N ALA A 62 -4.91 -7.12 1.43
CA ALA A 62 -6.17 -6.44 1.69
C ALA A 62 -7.11 -6.64 0.49
N PRO A 63 -8.42 -6.90 0.70
CA PRO A 63 -9.39 -6.97 -0.38
C PRO A 63 -9.54 -5.62 -1.10
N HIS A 64 -9.56 -4.53 -0.33
CA HIS A 64 -9.66 -3.17 -0.83
C HIS A 64 -8.79 -2.21 -0.03
N LEU A 65 -8.44 -1.07 -0.62
CA LEU A 65 -7.69 -0.02 0.08
C LEU A 65 -8.47 0.52 1.31
N SER A 66 -9.80 0.51 1.24
CA SER A 66 -10.68 0.92 2.35
C SER A 66 -10.65 -0.01 3.55
N ASP A 67 -10.16 -1.25 3.39
CA ASP A 67 -10.06 -2.22 4.49
C ASP A 67 -8.77 -2.05 5.30
N ILE A 68 -8.00 -0.99 5.01
CA ILE A 68 -6.71 -0.71 5.61
C ILE A 68 -6.76 0.58 6.41
N THR A 69 -6.39 0.49 7.68
CA THR A 69 -6.06 1.66 8.50
C THR A 69 -4.56 1.77 8.63
N PHE A 70 -4.00 2.91 8.20
CA PHE A 70 -2.57 3.21 8.30
C PHE A 70 -2.28 4.00 9.58
N ALA A 71 -1.19 3.67 10.28
CA ALA A 71 -0.68 4.52 11.36
C ALA A 71 -0.39 5.95 10.84
N PRO A 72 -0.85 7.03 11.50
CA PRO A 72 -0.72 8.39 10.96
C PRO A 72 0.73 8.83 10.71
N GLU A 73 1.66 8.42 11.56
CA GLU A 73 3.10 8.68 11.45
C GLU A 73 3.86 7.48 10.86
N GLY A 74 3.16 6.45 10.39
CA GLY A 74 3.76 5.26 9.80
C GLY A 74 4.09 5.42 8.33
N THR A 75 4.85 4.48 7.78
CA THR A 75 5.13 4.38 6.35
C THR A 75 4.78 2.99 5.83
N CYS A 76 4.24 2.92 4.63
CA CYS A 76 3.78 1.67 4.05
C CYS A 76 4.11 1.60 2.55
N LEU A 77 4.43 0.40 2.08
CA LEU A 77 4.40 0.08 0.66
C LEU A 77 3.06 -0.60 0.36
N ILE A 78 2.39 -0.12 -0.68
CA ILE A 78 1.21 -0.78 -1.24
C ILE A 78 1.50 -1.20 -2.67
N ALA A 79 1.12 -2.42 -3.03
CA ALA A 79 1.36 -2.97 -4.36
C ALA A 79 0.09 -3.62 -4.90
N GLN A 80 -0.20 -3.39 -6.18
CA GLN A 80 -1.36 -3.98 -6.84
C GLN A 80 -0.99 -4.49 -8.24
N PRO A 81 -1.47 -5.67 -8.65
CA PRO A 81 -1.37 -6.14 -10.03
C PRO A 81 -2.14 -5.22 -10.99
N CYS A 82 -1.53 -4.83 -12.12
CA CYS A 82 -2.16 -3.93 -13.11
C CYS A 82 -2.58 -4.61 -14.42
N GLY A 83 -2.23 -5.89 -14.59
CA GLY A 83 -2.66 -6.71 -15.73
C GLY A 83 -3.46 -7.91 -15.24
N GLY A 84 -4.63 -8.13 -15.82
CA GLY A 84 -5.41 -9.35 -15.61
C GLY A 84 -4.70 -10.57 -16.21
N GLU A 85 -4.76 -11.66 -15.44
CA GLU A 85 -4.41 -13.06 -15.69
C GLU A 85 -3.73 -13.43 -17.03
N ARG A 86 -2.60 -14.13 -16.93
CA ARG A 86 -2.31 -15.22 -17.86
C ARG A 86 -2.38 -16.55 -17.11
#